data_AF-A0A852C8M1-F1
#
_entry.id   AF-A0A852C8M1-F1
#
_cell.length_a   1.000
_cell.length_b   1.000
_cell.length_c   1.000
_cell.angle_alpha   90.00
_cell.angle_beta   90.00
_cell.angle_gamma   90.00
#
_symmetry.space_group_name_H-M   'P 1'
#
loop_
_entity.id
_entity.type
_entity.pdbx_description
1 polymer ?
#
loop_
_entity_poly.entity_id
_entity_poly.type
_entity_poly.pdbx_seq_one_letter_code
_entity_poly.pdbx_strand_id
1 'polypeptide(L)'
;RIYRYQTHDYAFSSNERLLHALGGDSFTLLLNQTIDEAMQRAGFSHKFINEMVCPAMRVNYGQGVDINAFVGAVSLAGVDSGLWSVKGGNKLVCSGLLSASKAEVIPGTVLSIEPKVRPRPGGDPVKLYHVTYSTTSGVTGDIYDMVFIAAPLGRKMANISFKNFEPPIPELPNLYHQTITTLVHGRLNTSFFGYPDPSAFPFDAIFTTDNPKLFINSVGKVSPVGDVSGEAKLPSQLAVWKVFSKEVLTKEQLNLLFSSYDSLKVKQWLAYPEYRPPEKCPPILLHDHIYYVSSIERVASAMEMSSIAAKNAALLAYHRWHGHSHHIDQEGLHEKLKTEL
;
A
#
# COMPACT_ATOMS: atom_id res chain seq x y z
N ARG A 1 -18.91 -1.39 0.07
CA ARG A 1 -19.40 -2.40 -0.91
C ARG A 1 -18.53 -3.66 -0.89
N ILE A 2 -17.22 -3.56 -1.14
CA ILE A 2 -16.32 -4.73 -1.20
C ILE A 2 -16.41 -5.67 0.00
N TYR A 3 -16.41 -5.12 1.23
CA TYR A 3 -16.56 -5.92 2.45
C TYR A 3 -17.82 -6.76 2.48
N ARG A 4 -18.95 -6.20 2.03
CA ARG A 4 -20.21 -6.91 1.95
C ARG A 4 -20.10 -8.08 0.98
N TYR A 5 -19.52 -7.86 -0.20
CA TYR A 5 -19.33 -8.90 -1.21
C TYR A 5 -18.46 -10.03 -0.69
N GLN A 6 -17.32 -9.71 -0.08
CA GLN A 6 -16.41 -10.70 0.48
C GLN A 6 -16.96 -11.41 1.72
N THR A 7 -17.95 -10.84 2.41
CA THR A 7 -18.66 -11.52 3.51
C THR A 7 -19.73 -12.49 3.00
N HIS A 8 -20.20 -12.32 1.76
CA HIS A 8 -21.06 -13.30 1.07
C HIS A 8 -20.23 -14.18 0.11
N ASP A 9 -18.95 -14.34 0.44
CA ASP A 9 -17.97 -15.15 -0.27
C ASP A 9 -17.78 -14.80 -1.76
N TYR A 10 -18.13 -13.61 -2.25
CA TYR A 10 -17.81 -13.26 -3.63
C TYR A 10 -16.32 -12.90 -3.80
N ALA A 11 -15.73 -13.37 -4.90
CA ALA A 11 -14.34 -13.13 -5.27
C ALA A 11 -14.21 -12.61 -6.71
N PHE A 12 -13.06 -11.99 -7.00
CA PHE A 12 -12.78 -11.35 -8.28
C PHE A 12 -11.47 -11.88 -8.87
N SER A 13 -11.48 -12.24 -10.15
CA SER A 13 -10.32 -12.83 -10.83
C SER A 13 -9.27 -11.80 -11.24
N SER A 14 -9.65 -10.53 -11.35
CA SER A 14 -8.75 -9.42 -11.66
C SER A 14 -9.04 -8.19 -10.80
N ASN A 15 -8.06 -7.30 -10.73
CA ASN A 15 -8.17 -6.04 -10.01
C ASN A 15 -9.21 -5.11 -10.66
N GLU A 16 -9.30 -5.13 -11.99
CA GLU A 16 -10.31 -4.40 -12.76
C GLU A 16 -11.72 -4.94 -12.50
N ARG A 17 -11.91 -6.27 -12.41
CA ARG A 17 -13.20 -6.88 -12.04
C ARG A 17 -13.62 -6.50 -10.63
N LEU A 18 -12.68 -6.47 -9.68
CA LEU A 18 -12.92 -6.00 -8.32
C LEU A 18 -13.40 -4.54 -8.31
N LEU A 19 -12.73 -3.65 -9.04
CA LEU A 19 -13.13 -2.25 -9.17
C LEU A 19 -14.47 -2.08 -9.89
N HIS A 20 -14.72 -2.84 -10.95
CA HIS A 20 -15.99 -2.85 -11.66
C HIS A 20 -17.13 -3.25 -10.71
N ALA A 21 -16.95 -4.27 -9.87
CA ALA A 21 -17.98 -4.64 -8.90
C ALA A 21 -18.27 -3.53 -7.87
N LEU A 22 -17.29 -2.67 -7.57
CA LEU A 22 -17.44 -1.55 -6.64
C LEU A 22 -18.29 -0.41 -7.22
N GLY A 23 -18.15 -0.08 -8.49
CA GLY A 23 -18.83 1.10 -9.07
C GLY A 23 -18.97 1.11 -10.60
N GLY A 24 -18.94 -0.06 -11.23
CA GLY A 24 -19.04 -0.25 -12.67
C GLY A 24 -17.85 0.35 -13.43
N ASP A 25 -18.09 0.67 -14.70
CA ASP A 25 -17.08 1.25 -15.60
C ASP A 25 -16.53 2.60 -15.10
N SER A 26 -17.30 3.33 -14.27
CA SER A 26 -16.82 4.57 -13.69
C SER A 26 -15.62 4.38 -12.77
N PHE A 27 -15.53 3.25 -12.07
CA PHE A 27 -14.41 2.92 -11.18
C PHE A 27 -13.20 2.39 -11.94
N THR A 28 -13.42 1.62 -13.01
CA THR A 28 -12.30 1.17 -13.87
C THR A 28 -11.70 2.33 -14.65
N LEU A 29 -12.51 3.32 -15.05
CA LEU A 29 -12.05 4.56 -15.67
C LEU A 29 -11.06 5.34 -14.77
N LEU A 30 -11.18 5.24 -13.44
CA LEU A 30 -10.27 5.91 -12.51
C LEU A 30 -8.81 5.41 -12.61
N LEU A 31 -8.60 4.22 -13.18
CA LEU A 31 -7.25 3.70 -13.48
C LEU A 31 -6.65 4.32 -14.75
N ASN A 32 -7.49 4.90 -15.61
CA ASN A 32 -7.13 5.33 -16.95
C ASN A 32 -7.05 6.85 -17.13
N GLN A 33 -7.20 7.60 -16.05
CA GLN A 33 -7.12 9.06 -16.03
C GLN A 33 -6.44 9.54 -14.76
N THR A 34 -5.92 10.76 -14.79
CA THR A 34 -5.26 11.34 -13.61
C THR A 34 -6.30 11.82 -12.59
N ILE A 35 -5.89 11.98 -11.32
CA ILE A 35 -6.77 12.61 -10.31
C ILE A 35 -7.08 14.06 -10.67
N ASP A 36 -6.14 14.78 -11.29
CA ASP A 36 -6.35 16.14 -11.80
C ASP A 36 -7.51 16.18 -12.82
N GLU A 37 -7.44 15.35 -13.87
CA GLU A 37 -8.49 15.25 -14.90
C GLU A 37 -9.84 14.87 -14.31
N ALA A 38 -9.85 13.89 -13.39
CA ALA A 38 -11.07 13.42 -12.75
C ALA A 38 -11.74 14.52 -11.91
N MET A 39 -10.95 15.28 -11.15
CA MET A 39 -11.46 16.34 -10.28
C MET A 39 -11.87 17.58 -11.05
N GLN A 40 -11.14 17.97 -12.10
CA GLN A 40 -11.57 19.05 -12.99
C GLN A 40 -12.91 18.72 -13.65
N ARG A 41 -13.09 17.49 -14.12
CA ARG A 41 -14.38 17.05 -14.68
C ARG A 41 -15.52 17.06 -13.65
N ALA A 42 -15.20 16.82 -12.38
CA ALA A 42 -16.15 16.95 -11.28
C ALA A 42 -16.41 18.41 -10.85
N GLY A 43 -15.79 19.40 -11.49
CA GLY A 43 -16.01 20.83 -11.27
C GLY A 43 -15.08 21.48 -10.24
N PHE A 44 -14.05 20.79 -9.77
CA PHE A 44 -13.06 21.38 -8.87
C PHE A 44 -12.12 22.32 -9.63
N SER A 45 -11.78 23.45 -9.01
CA SER A 45 -10.84 24.41 -9.59
C SER A 45 -9.39 23.89 -9.53
N HIS A 46 -8.58 24.29 -10.50
CA HIS A 46 -7.14 24.06 -10.50
C HIS A 46 -6.46 24.54 -9.21
N LYS A 47 -6.95 25.66 -8.64
CA LYS A 47 -6.43 26.19 -7.37
C LYS A 47 -6.63 25.20 -6.23
N PHE A 48 -7.84 24.63 -6.11
CA PHE A 48 -8.13 23.63 -5.10
C PHE A 48 -7.27 22.37 -5.30
N ILE A 49 -7.12 21.92 -6.55
CA ILE A 49 -6.30 20.75 -6.87
C ILE A 49 -4.83 20.99 -6.48
N ASN A 50 -4.29 22.15 -6.83
CA ASN A 50 -2.89 22.48 -6.54
C ASN A 50 -2.62 22.74 -5.06
N GLU A 51 -3.53 23.40 -4.34
CA GLU A 51 -3.32 23.85 -2.96
C GLU A 51 -3.81 22.83 -1.91
N MET A 52 -4.72 21.92 -2.25
CA MET A 52 -5.29 20.95 -1.30
C MET A 52 -5.02 19.49 -1.70
N VAL A 53 -5.25 19.15 -2.97
CA VAL A 53 -5.14 17.75 -3.44
C VAL A 53 -3.68 17.35 -3.62
N CYS A 54 -2.88 18.20 -4.27
CA CYS A 54 -1.47 17.93 -4.50
C CYS A 54 -0.68 17.71 -3.20
N PRO A 55 -0.82 18.54 -2.15
CA PRO A 55 -0.15 18.27 -0.87
C PRO A 55 -0.56 16.93 -0.24
N ALA A 56 -1.84 16.54 -0.34
CA ALA A 56 -2.31 15.23 0.11
C ALA A 56 -1.65 14.07 -0.66
N MET A 57 -1.53 14.19 -1.99
CA MET A 57 -0.82 13.19 -2.80
C MET A 57 0.65 13.07 -2.40
N ARG A 58 1.31 14.21 -2.16
CA ARG A 58 2.73 14.23 -1.84
C ARG A 58 3.05 13.66 -0.46
N VAL A 59 2.20 13.89 0.54
CA VAL A 59 2.39 13.31 1.88
C VAL A 59 2.09 11.80 1.89
N ASN A 60 1.07 11.36 1.15
CA ASN A 60 0.62 9.97 1.20
C ASN A 60 1.35 9.06 0.20
N TYR A 61 1.75 9.56 -0.97
CA TYR A 61 2.31 8.75 -2.06
C TYR A 61 3.63 9.29 -2.62
N GLY A 62 4.08 10.47 -2.16
CA GLY A 62 5.32 11.10 -2.66
C GLY A 62 5.25 11.56 -4.13
N GLN A 63 4.05 11.59 -4.71
CA GLN A 63 3.77 11.86 -6.12
C GLN A 63 2.80 13.05 -6.25
N GLY A 64 2.74 13.63 -7.46
CA GLY A 64 1.85 14.75 -7.78
C GLY A 64 0.42 14.32 -8.12
N VAL A 65 -0.30 15.18 -8.83
CA VAL A 65 -1.70 14.94 -9.24
C VAL A 65 -1.84 14.20 -10.58
N ASP A 66 -0.72 13.81 -11.18
CA ASP A 66 -0.66 13.02 -12.42
C ASP A 66 -0.86 11.51 -12.18
N ILE A 67 -0.97 11.09 -10.90
CA ILE A 67 -1.27 9.70 -10.55
C ILE A 67 -2.71 9.33 -10.92
N ASN A 68 -2.98 8.03 -11.05
CA ASN A 68 -4.33 7.57 -11.37
C ASN A 68 -5.37 8.04 -10.34
N ALA A 69 -6.56 8.34 -10.82
CA ALA A 69 -7.62 8.93 -10.03
C ALA A 69 -8.09 8.05 -8.86
N PHE A 70 -7.94 6.72 -8.95
CA PHE A 70 -8.31 5.82 -7.85
C PHE A 70 -7.34 5.97 -6.67
N VAL A 71 -6.02 5.98 -6.93
CA VAL A 71 -5.00 6.31 -5.92
C VAL A 71 -5.26 7.69 -5.33
N GLY A 72 -5.61 8.66 -6.18
CA GLY A 72 -5.97 10.00 -5.73
C GLY A 72 -7.13 10.01 -4.75
N ALA A 73 -8.20 9.27 -5.05
CA ALA A 73 -9.35 9.12 -4.15
C ALA A 73 -8.96 8.44 -2.82
N VAL A 74 -8.15 7.37 -2.86
CA VAL A 74 -7.64 6.68 -1.65
C VAL A 74 -6.79 7.62 -0.80
N SER A 75 -5.92 8.42 -1.43
CA SER A 75 -5.10 9.42 -0.75
C SER A 75 -5.96 10.48 -0.04
N LEU A 76 -6.97 11.02 -0.72
CA LEU A 76 -7.87 12.01 -0.14
C LEU A 76 -8.72 11.43 1.01
N ALA A 77 -9.11 10.16 0.94
CA ALA A 77 -9.77 9.48 2.06
C ALA A 77 -8.88 9.44 3.32
N GLY A 78 -7.56 9.41 3.15
CA GLY A 78 -6.57 9.49 4.23
C GLY A 78 -6.38 10.90 4.83
N VAL A 79 -7.13 11.91 4.37
CA VAL A 79 -7.15 13.27 4.94
C VAL A 79 -8.40 13.51 5.80
N ASP A 80 -9.34 12.57 5.79
CA ASP A 80 -10.57 12.70 6.57
C ASP A 80 -10.31 12.74 8.09
N SER A 81 -11.21 13.38 8.83
CA SER A 81 -11.13 13.52 10.29
C SER A 81 -11.50 12.24 11.05
N GLY A 82 -12.18 11.28 10.40
CA GLY A 82 -12.65 10.03 10.99
C GLY A 82 -11.61 8.92 11.12
N LEU A 83 -10.32 9.23 10.95
CA LEU A 83 -9.25 8.24 11.01
C LEU A 83 -9.00 7.77 12.44
N TRP A 84 -8.64 6.49 12.57
CA TRP A 84 -8.37 5.85 13.85
C TRP A 84 -7.05 5.07 13.80
N SER A 85 -6.56 4.70 14.97
CA SER A 85 -5.38 3.86 15.12
C SER A 85 -5.61 2.78 16.15
N VAL A 86 -4.93 1.64 16.00
CA VAL A 86 -4.98 0.55 16.98
C VAL A 86 -4.35 1.04 18.29
N LYS A 87 -5.00 0.82 19.43
CA LYS A 87 -4.42 1.12 20.75
C LYS A 87 -3.05 0.42 20.89
N GLY A 88 -1.99 1.19 21.18
CA GLY A 88 -0.60 0.70 21.19
C GLY A 88 0.13 0.79 19.84
N GLY A 89 -0.54 1.29 18.80
CA GLY A 89 0.00 1.61 17.48
C GLY A 89 -0.30 0.56 16.41
N ASN A 90 -0.42 1.02 15.16
CA ASN A 90 -0.72 0.16 13.99
C ASN A 90 0.34 -0.91 13.72
N LYS A 91 1.53 -0.82 14.31
CA LYS A 91 2.56 -1.88 14.30
C LYS A 91 2.03 -3.22 14.81
N LEU A 92 0.99 -3.20 15.65
CA LEU A 92 0.40 -4.39 16.25
C LEU A 92 -0.51 -5.18 15.29
N VAL A 93 -0.94 -4.58 14.17
CA VAL A 93 -1.86 -5.22 13.21
C VAL A 93 -1.26 -6.52 12.68
N CYS A 94 -0.05 -6.46 12.10
CA CYS A 94 0.58 -7.64 11.49
C CYS A 94 0.87 -8.73 12.53
N SER A 95 1.41 -8.38 13.71
CA SER A 95 1.67 -9.37 14.77
C SER A 95 0.38 -9.98 15.31
N GLY A 96 -0.69 -9.19 15.45
CA GLY A 96 -1.99 -9.67 15.88
C GLY A 96 -2.59 -10.65 14.87
N LEU A 97 -2.52 -10.34 13.57
CA LEU A 97 -2.98 -11.22 12.51
C LEU A 97 -2.19 -12.55 12.46
N LEU A 98 -0.86 -12.51 12.62
CA LEU A 98 -0.04 -13.73 12.68
C LEU A 98 -0.38 -14.59 13.90
N SER A 99 -0.62 -13.97 15.06
CA SER A 99 -1.05 -14.69 16.25
C SER A 99 -2.44 -15.31 16.08
N ALA A 100 -3.38 -14.58 15.47
CA ALA A 100 -4.75 -15.04 15.26
C ALA A 100 -4.85 -16.16 14.21
N SER A 101 -4.04 -16.10 13.15
CA SER A 101 -4.05 -17.10 12.08
C SER A 101 -3.46 -18.45 12.50
N LYS A 102 -2.67 -18.49 13.58
CA LYS A 102 -1.89 -19.66 14.01
C LYS A 102 -0.97 -20.20 12.91
N ALA A 103 -0.59 -19.34 11.95
CA ALA A 103 0.31 -19.73 10.89
C ALA A 103 1.70 -20.05 11.43
N GLU A 104 2.36 -21.05 10.85
CA GLU A 104 3.78 -21.29 11.08
C GLU A 104 4.59 -20.21 10.33
N VAL A 105 5.38 -19.44 11.08
CA VAL A 105 6.23 -18.40 10.51
C VAL A 105 7.65 -18.93 10.43
N ILE A 106 8.17 -19.09 9.21
CA ILE A 106 9.54 -19.48 8.94
C ILE A 106 10.37 -18.22 8.64
N PRO A 107 11.29 -17.80 9.51
CA PRO A 107 12.15 -16.65 9.25
C PRO A 107 13.15 -17.01 8.13
N GLY A 108 12.93 -16.47 6.94
CA GLY A 108 13.80 -16.71 5.80
C GLY A 108 13.43 -15.88 4.57
N THR A 109 14.25 -15.99 3.54
CA THR A 109 14.05 -15.31 2.26
C THR A 109 13.78 -16.34 1.17
N VAL A 110 12.63 -16.25 0.51
CA VAL A 110 12.30 -17.09 -0.64
C VAL A 110 13.24 -16.78 -1.80
N LEU A 111 13.86 -17.82 -2.37
CA LEU A 111 14.82 -17.72 -3.46
C LEU A 111 14.20 -18.12 -4.80
N SER A 112 13.44 -19.22 -4.82
CA SER A 112 12.79 -19.68 -6.04
C SER A 112 11.52 -20.48 -5.80
N ILE A 113 10.64 -20.44 -6.80
CA ILE A 113 9.43 -21.26 -6.87
C ILE A 113 9.52 -22.09 -8.15
N GLU A 114 9.17 -23.37 -8.08
CA GLU A 114 9.18 -24.28 -9.22
C GLU A 114 7.96 -25.22 -9.16
N PRO A 115 7.21 -25.42 -10.27
CA PRO A 115 6.15 -26.40 -10.30
C PRO A 115 6.73 -27.82 -10.29
N LYS A 116 6.07 -28.73 -9.56
CA LYS A 116 6.35 -30.16 -9.53
C LYS A 116 5.07 -30.92 -9.83
N VAL A 117 5.08 -31.72 -10.87
CA VAL A 117 3.96 -32.60 -11.21
C VAL A 117 4.18 -33.96 -10.56
N ARG A 118 3.26 -34.37 -9.70
CA ARG A 118 3.26 -35.71 -9.11
C ARG A 118 2.16 -36.56 -9.77
N PRO A 119 2.49 -37.72 -10.36
CA PRO A 119 1.49 -38.67 -10.81
C PRO A 119 0.64 -39.14 -9.63
N ARG A 120 -0.68 -39.26 -9.82
CA ARG A 120 -1.56 -39.95 -8.87
C ARG A 120 -2.07 -41.25 -9.51
N PRO A 121 -2.04 -42.39 -8.79
CA PRO A 121 -2.65 -43.62 -9.30
C PRO A 121 -4.15 -43.44 -9.51
N GLY A 122 -4.63 -43.62 -10.74
CA GLY A 122 -6.07 -43.62 -11.07
C GLY A 122 -6.74 -42.24 -11.15
N GLY A 123 -5.97 -41.14 -11.25
CA GLY A 123 -6.53 -39.80 -11.40
C GLY A 123 -5.57 -38.82 -12.07
N ASP A 124 -6.01 -37.57 -12.20
CA ASP A 124 -5.21 -36.53 -12.83
C ASP A 124 -3.92 -36.24 -12.04
N PRO A 125 -2.80 -35.95 -12.73
CA PRO A 125 -1.57 -35.52 -12.07
C PRO A 125 -1.80 -34.28 -11.22
N VAL A 126 -1.17 -34.23 -10.03
CA VAL A 126 -1.29 -33.06 -9.16
C VAL A 126 -0.08 -32.17 -9.29
N LYS A 127 -0.37 -30.90 -9.59
CA LYS A 127 0.60 -29.82 -9.60
C LYS A 127 0.80 -29.32 -8.17
N LEU A 128 2.03 -29.45 -7.70
CA LEU A 128 2.52 -28.89 -6.45
C LEU A 128 3.60 -27.85 -6.74
N TYR A 129 3.99 -27.08 -5.75
CA TYR A 129 5.00 -26.03 -5.91
C TYR A 129 6.10 -26.22 -4.88
N HIS A 130 7.32 -26.43 -5.36
CA HIS A 130 8.50 -26.46 -4.51
C HIS A 130 9.00 -25.02 -4.31
N VAL A 131 9.04 -24.59 -3.05
CA VAL A 131 9.50 -23.27 -2.64
C VAL A 131 10.85 -23.43 -1.95
N THR A 132 11.90 -22.90 -2.56
CA THR A 132 13.25 -22.87 -2.00
C THR A 132 13.48 -21.55 -1.29
N TYR A 133 13.96 -21.60 -0.06
CA TYR A 133 14.19 -20.42 0.77
C TYR A 133 15.47 -20.55 1.61
N SER A 134 16.06 -19.42 1.96
CA SER A 134 17.26 -19.34 2.79
C SER A 134 16.90 -18.96 4.23
N THR A 135 17.38 -19.73 5.19
CA THR A 135 17.23 -19.47 6.64
C THR A 135 18.60 -19.28 7.28
N THR A 136 18.64 -18.98 8.58
CA THR A 136 19.88 -18.95 9.36
C THR A 136 20.62 -20.30 9.39
N SER A 137 19.90 -21.40 9.14
CA SER A 137 20.46 -22.76 9.13
C SER A 137 20.91 -23.21 7.73
N GLY A 138 20.75 -22.35 6.70
CA GLY A 138 21.11 -22.64 5.32
C GLY A 138 19.90 -22.63 4.37
N VAL A 139 20.18 -23.03 3.12
CA VAL A 139 19.17 -23.14 2.06
C VAL A 139 18.41 -24.44 2.19
N THR A 140 17.08 -24.36 2.20
CA THR A 140 16.16 -25.50 2.27
C THR A 140 14.95 -25.24 1.36
N GLY A 141 13.99 -26.16 1.33
CA GLY A 141 12.73 -25.96 0.61
C GLY A 141 11.67 -27.00 0.94
N ASP A 142 10.43 -26.62 0.70
CA ASP A 142 9.24 -27.44 0.98
C ASP A 142 8.27 -27.40 -0.20
N ILE A 143 7.28 -28.29 -0.16
CA ILE A 143 6.28 -28.45 -1.22
C ILE A 143 4.91 -28.01 -0.72
N TYR A 144 4.23 -27.19 -1.52
CA TYR A 144 2.93 -26.60 -1.20
C TYR A 144 1.91 -26.85 -2.32
N ASP A 145 0.63 -26.96 -1.96
CA ASP A 145 -0.47 -27.07 -2.94
C ASP A 145 -0.78 -25.73 -3.62
N MET A 146 -0.63 -24.63 -2.87
CA MET A 146 -0.87 -23.25 -3.31
C MET A 146 0.21 -22.31 -2.78
N VAL A 147 0.52 -21.27 -3.54
CA VAL A 147 1.48 -20.23 -3.15
C VAL A 147 0.82 -18.85 -3.26
N PHE A 148 0.84 -18.09 -2.16
CA PHE A 148 0.36 -16.71 -2.12
C PHE A 148 1.55 -15.77 -1.96
N ILE A 149 1.74 -14.87 -2.90
CA ILE A 149 2.86 -13.94 -2.97
C ILE A 149 2.37 -12.55 -2.60
N ALA A 150 2.70 -12.12 -1.38
CA ALA A 150 2.48 -10.76 -0.88
C ALA A 150 3.75 -9.89 -0.91
N ALA A 151 4.85 -10.42 -1.45
CA ALA A 151 6.05 -9.63 -1.70
C ALA A 151 5.94 -8.95 -3.07
N PRO A 152 6.26 -7.65 -3.19
CA PRO A 152 6.22 -6.97 -4.48
C PRO A 152 7.23 -7.60 -5.44
N LEU A 153 6.73 -8.09 -6.57
CA LEU A 153 7.53 -8.85 -7.52
C LEU A 153 8.36 -7.92 -8.40
N GLY A 154 9.68 -8.01 -8.31
CA GLY A 154 10.60 -7.23 -9.12
C GLY A 154 12.03 -7.54 -8.70
N ARG A 155 12.98 -7.50 -9.63
CA ARG A 155 14.38 -7.88 -9.35
C ARG A 155 15.01 -7.04 -8.23
N LYS A 156 14.60 -5.77 -8.08
CA LYS A 156 15.05 -4.87 -7.01
C LYS A 156 14.30 -5.02 -5.68
N MET A 157 13.25 -5.84 -5.64
CA MET A 157 12.37 -6.05 -4.48
C MET A 157 12.55 -7.49 -3.95
N ALA A 158 11.60 -8.39 -4.25
CA ALA A 158 11.61 -9.75 -3.72
C ALA A 158 12.70 -10.67 -4.32
N ASN A 159 13.19 -10.38 -5.53
CA ASN A 159 14.21 -11.18 -6.24
C ASN A 159 13.95 -12.72 -6.26
N ILE A 160 12.68 -13.12 -6.35
CA ILE A 160 12.28 -14.54 -6.43
C ILE A 160 12.42 -15.03 -7.87
N SER A 161 13.09 -16.16 -8.06
CA SER A 161 13.23 -16.81 -9.37
C SER A 161 12.10 -17.82 -9.63
N PHE A 162 11.34 -17.63 -10.69
CA PHE A 162 10.33 -18.59 -11.15
C PHE A 162 10.95 -19.56 -12.16
N LYS A 163 11.10 -20.84 -11.80
CA LYS A 163 11.79 -21.85 -12.60
C LYS A 163 10.78 -22.79 -13.26
N ASN A 164 11.04 -23.20 -14.51
CA ASN A 164 10.31 -24.27 -15.20
C ASN A 164 8.78 -24.05 -15.28
N PHE A 165 8.33 -22.81 -15.42
CA PHE A 165 6.93 -22.48 -15.65
C PHE A 165 6.60 -22.47 -17.14
N GLU A 166 5.46 -23.06 -17.49
CA GLU A 166 4.91 -23.05 -18.85
C GLU A 166 3.43 -22.61 -18.79
N PRO A 167 3.09 -21.42 -19.32
CA PRO A 167 4.00 -20.39 -19.82
C PRO A 167 4.85 -19.75 -18.70
N PRO A 168 5.98 -19.10 -19.03
CA PRO A 168 6.79 -18.39 -18.04
C PRO A 168 5.99 -17.31 -17.31
N ILE A 169 6.25 -17.13 -16.02
CA ILE A 169 5.67 -16.03 -15.23
C ILE A 169 6.21 -14.71 -15.79
N PRO A 170 5.33 -13.75 -16.17
CA PRO A 170 5.77 -12.50 -16.78
C PRO A 170 6.60 -11.67 -15.81
N GLU A 171 7.63 -11.00 -16.31
CA GLU A 171 8.31 -9.95 -15.54
C GLU A 171 7.34 -8.79 -15.34
N LEU A 172 7.08 -8.44 -14.08
CA LEU A 172 6.19 -7.35 -13.73
C LEU A 172 7.03 -6.07 -13.57
N PRO A 173 6.81 -5.03 -14.41
CA PRO A 173 7.49 -3.76 -14.23
C PRO A 173 6.96 -3.14 -12.93
N ASN A 174 7.81 -3.06 -11.93
CA ASN A 174 7.46 -2.56 -10.60
C ASN A 174 8.49 -1.50 -10.19
N LEU A 175 8.34 -0.32 -10.81
CA LEU A 175 9.01 0.89 -10.38
C LEU A 175 8.30 1.39 -9.12
N TYR A 176 9.06 1.57 -8.05
CA TYR A 176 8.55 2.10 -6.78
C TYR A 176 9.21 3.44 -6.51
N HIS A 177 8.44 4.37 -5.97
CA HIS A 177 8.94 5.58 -5.38
C HIS A 177 9.61 5.29 -4.05
N GLN A 178 10.85 5.75 -3.96
CA GLN A 178 11.52 5.88 -2.69
C GLN A 178 10.86 6.99 -1.88
N THR A 179 10.65 6.70 -0.61
CA THR A 179 10.37 7.72 0.40
C THR A 179 11.43 7.60 1.49
N ILE A 180 11.91 8.73 1.99
CA ILE A 180 12.73 8.79 3.19
C ILE A 180 11.87 9.34 4.31
N THR A 181 11.78 8.57 5.39
CA THR A 181 11.16 9.01 6.64
C THR A 181 12.27 9.39 7.60
N THR A 182 12.34 10.67 7.96
CA THR A 182 13.29 11.17 8.95
C THR A 182 12.53 11.58 10.21
N LEU A 183 12.72 10.83 11.29
CA LEU A 183 12.19 11.16 12.61
C LEU A 183 13.24 11.97 13.38
N VAL A 184 12.86 13.15 13.85
CA VAL A 184 13.75 14.08 14.54
C VAL A 184 13.14 14.41 15.90
N HIS A 185 13.85 14.11 16.98
CA HIS A 185 13.52 14.64 18.29
C HIS A 185 14.20 16.01 18.43
N GLY A 186 13.45 17.10 18.27
CA GLY A 186 14.05 18.42 18.14
C GLY A 186 13.05 19.57 18.15
N ARG A 187 13.58 20.78 17.95
CA ARG A 187 12.85 22.04 17.83
C ARG A 187 12.85 22.48 16.37
N LEU A 188 11.66 22.66 15.83
CA LEU A 188 11.50 23.15 14.46
C LEU A 188 11.99 24.60 14.38
N ASN A 189 12.69 24.95 13.31
CA ASN A 189 13.07 26.32 12.99
C ASN A 189 11.87 27.04 12.36
N THR A 190 11.01 27.62 13.19
CA THR A 190 9.77 28.29 12.75
C THR A 190 10.03 29.47 11.82
N SER A 191 11.19 30.14 11.97
CA SER A 191 11.62 31.25 11.10
C SER A 191 11.77 30.82 9.64
N PHE A 192 12.19 29.57 9.38
CA PHE A 192 12.26 29.01 8.03
C PHE A 192 10.89 28.98 7.35
N PHE A 193 9.81 28.87 8.14
CA PHE A 193 8.43 28.87 7.68
C PHE A 193 7.76 30.25 7.76
N GLY A 194 8.54 31.32 7.99
CA GLY A 194 8.03 32.69 8.04
C GLY A 194 7.47 33.11 9.40
N TYR A 195 7.76 32.37 10.48
CA TYR A 195 7.34 32.70 11.86
C TYR A 195 8.57 32.99 12.73
N PRO A 196 9.04 34.25 12.81
CA PRO A 196 10.22 34.63 13.59
C PRO A 196 10.07 34.37 15.09
N ASP A 197 8.85 34.52 15.61
CA ASP A 197 8.49 34.15 16.98
C ASP A 197 7.96 32.71 17.00
N PRO A 198 8.68 31.74 17.60
CA PRO A 198 8.23 30.36 17.69
C PRO A 198 6.92 30.18 18.47
N SER A 199 6.58 31.12 19.37
CA SER A 199 5.33 31.05 20.14
C SER A 199 4.09 31.33 19.28
N ALA A 200 4.27 32.03 18.16
CA ALA A 200 3.22 32.36 17.22
C ALA A 200 2.99 31.28 16.15
N PHE A 201 3.82 30.24 16.09
CA PHE A 201 3.70 29.17 15.09
C PHE A 201 2.58 28.20 15.46
N PRO A 202 1.45 28.12 14.71
CA PRO A 202 0.27 27.40 15.18
C PRO A 202 0.14 25.97 14.59
N PHE A 203 1.11 25.50 13.80
CA PHE A 203 0.93 24.31 12.97
C PHE A 203 1.61 23.07 13.55
N ASP A 204 0.88 21.96 13.58
CA ASP A 204 1.45 20.64 13.86
C ASP A 204 1.92 19.91 12.58
N ALA A 205 1.53 20.38 11.39
CA ALA A 205 1.93 19.81 10.12
C ALA A 205 2.05 20.87 9.02
N ILE A 206 2.99 20.64 8.11
CA ILE A 206 3.26 21.45 6.92
C ILE A 206 3.39 20.50 5.74
N PHE A 207 2.61 20.76 4.69
CA PHE A 207 2.63 20.00 3.44
C PHE A 207 3.08 20.88 2.29
N THR A 208 3.70 20.28 1.27
CA THR A 208 4.19 21.02 0.10
C THR A 208 3.34 20.77 -1.13
N THR A 209 3.20 21.78 -1.97
CA THR A 209 2.72 21.60 -3.35
C THR A 209 3.84 21.02 -4.22
N ASP A 210 3.52 20.66 -5.47
CA ASP A 210 4.55 20.18 -6.38
C ASP A 210 5.47 21.31 -6.83
N ASN A 211 6.70 21.27 -6.35
CA ASN A 211 7.75 22.19 -6.73
C ASN A 211 9.10 21.44 -6.66
N PRO A 212 9.82 21.29 -7.78
CA PRO A 212 11.06 20.51 -7.83
C PRO A 212 12.19 21.14 -6.99
N LYS A 213 12.07 22.40 -6.58
CA LYS A 213 13.04 23.08 -5.70
C LYS A 213 12.88 22.70 -4.22
N LEU A 214 11.76 22.08 -3.85
CA LEU A 214 11.50 21.68 -2.46
C LEU A 214 12.16 20.33 -2.16
N PHE A 215 12.91 20.27 -1.07
CA PHE A 215 13.62 19.08 -0.63
C PHE A 215 12.80 18.19 0.33
N ILE A 216 11.59 18.63 0.71
CA ILE A 216 10.65 17.87 1.53
C ILE A 216 9.27 17.77 0.86
N ASN A 217 8.57 16.68 1.17
CA ASN A 217 7.15 16.50 0.87
C ASN A 217 6.29 17.01 2.03
N SER A 218 6.72 16.77 3.27
CA SER A 218 5.99 17.20 4.47
C SER A 218 6.86 17.24 5.72
N VAL A 219 6.47 18.07 6.69
CA VAL A 219 6.90 18.01 8.09
C VAL A 219 5.66 17.83 8.96
N GLY A 220 5.69 16.98 9.96
CA GLY A 220 4.56 16.83 10.88
C GLY A 220 4.97 16.31 12.24
N LYS A 221 4.39 16.88 13.30
CA LYS A 221 4.55 16.43 14.67
C LYS A 221 3.93 15.04 14.83
N VAL A 222 4.63 14.16 15.53
CA VAL A 222 4.18 12.79 15.81
C VAL A 222 3.79 12.71 17.27
N SER A 223 2.53 12.36 17.50
CA SER A 223 2.01 12.07 18.84
C SER A 223 2.00 10.56 19.11
N PRO A 224 2.21 10.13 20.36
CA PRO A 224 2.02 8.73 20.75
C PRO A 224 0.59 8.25 20.49
N VAL A 225 0.44 6.96 20.15
CA VAL A 225 -0.87 6.31 20.01
C VAL A 225 -1.35 5.82 21.37
N GLY A 226 -2.24 6.57 22.03
CA GLY A 226 -2.82 6.23 23.34
C GLY A 226 -3.26 7.46 24.13
N ASP A 227 -3.70 7.25 25.38
CA ASP A 227 -4.13 8.33 26.27
C ASP A 227 -2.94 9.23 26.62
N VAL A 228 -2.87 10.39 25.97
CA VAL A 228 -2.00 11.47 26.39
C VAL A 228 -2.71 12.17 27.55
N SER A 229 -2.54 11.66 28.78
CA SER A 229 -2.91 12.39 29.99
C SER A 229 -1.93 13.55 30.19
N GLY A 230 -2.08 14.59 29.37
CA GLY A 230 -1.26 15.77 29.42
C GLY A 230 -1.77 16.81 28.44
N GLU A 231 -2.23 17.93 28.98
CA GLU A 231 -2.60 19.13 28.24
C GLU A 231 -1.60 19.40 27.10
N ALA A 232 -2.14 19.73 25.91
CA ALA A 232 -1.35 20.17 24.77
C ALA A 232 -0.55 21.43 25.15
N LYS A 233 0.69 21.24 25.58
CA LYS A 233 1.60 22.35 25.87
C LYS A 233 2.19 22.89 24.56
N LEU A 234 2.37 24.21 24.57
CA LEU A 234 2.62 25.16 23.47
C LEU A 234 3.38 24.66 22.20
N PRO A 235 3.17 25.31 21.04
CA PRO A 235 3.72 24.90 19.74
C PRO A 235 5.25 24.98 19.55
N SER A 236 6.02 25.46 20.54
CA SER A 236 7.47 25.69 20.43
C SER A 236 8.34 24.69 21.22
N GLN A 237 7.73 23.64 21.77
CA GLN A 237 8.44 22.67 22.61
C GLN A 237 9.13 21.57 21.79
N LEU A 238 10.21 21.04 22.36
CA LEU A 238 10.90 19.84 21.91
C LEU A 238 9.87 18.74 21.63
N ALA A 239 9.87 18.20 20.42
CA ALA A 239 8.91 17.19 19.99
C ALA A 239 9.54 16.20 19.02
N VAL A 240 8.82 15.13 18.71
CA VAL A 240 9.18 14.22 17.63
C VAL A 240 8.51 14.69 16.35
N TRP A 241 9.31 15.06 15.37
CA TRP A 241 8.88 15.48 14.03
C TRP A 241 9.17 14.38 13.02
N LYS A 242 8.24 14.13 12.11
CA LYS A 242 8.40 13.27 10.95
C LYS A 242 8.54 14.14 9.71
N VAL A 243 9.63 13.95 8.99
CA VAL A 243 9.89 14.58 7.70
C VAL A 243 9.83 13.51 6.62
N PHE A 244 9.00 13.73 5.60
CA PHE A 244 9.05 12.93 4.37
C PHE A 244 9.83 13.69 3.29
N SER A 245 10.76 13.01 2.64
CA SER A 245 11.57 13.55 1.54
C SER A 245 11.86 12.46 0.50
N LYS A 246 12.27 12.86 -0.71
CA LYS A 246 12.69 11.92 -1.77
C LYS A 246 14.07 11.31 -1.49
N GLU A 247 14.96 12.13 -0.95
CA GLU A 247 16.34 11.77 -0.61
C GLU A 247 16.62 11.98 0.87
N VAL A 248 17.72 11.39 1.35
CA VAL A 248 18.19 11.59 2.73
C VAL A 248 18.55 13.06 2.90
N LEU A 249 18.03 13.69 3.96
CA LEU A 249 18.26 15.11 4.22
C LEU A 249 19.73 15.36 4.55
N THR A 250 20.33 16.36 3.89
CA THR A 250 21.68 16.79 4.23
C THR A 250 21.71 17.50 5.58
N LYS A 251 22.90 17.66 6.16
CA LYS A 251 23.07 18.39 7.43
C LYS A 251 22.58 19.84 7.30
N GLU A 252 22.83 20.47 6.16
CA GLU A 252 22.39 21.83 5.85
C GLU A 252 20.86 21.90 5.79
N GLN A 253 20.21 20.94 5.12
CA GLN A 253 18.75 20.86 5.07
C GLN A 253 18.13 20.61 6.45
N LEU A 254 18.76 19.76 7.27
CA LEU A 254 18.32 19.54 8.66
C LEU A 254 18.46 20.81 9.50
N ASN A 255 19.57 21.55 9.38
CA ASN A 255 19.78 22.82 10.08
C ASN A 255 18.87 23.94 9.60
N LEU A 256 18.38 23.87 8.35
CA LEU A 256 17.33 24.77 7.87
C LEU A 256 15.99 24.47 8.57
N LEU A 257 15.63 23.19 8.69
CA LEU A 257 14.35 22.76 9.26
C LEU A 257 14.30 22.81 10.79
N PHE A 258 15.42 22.58 11.48
CA PHE A 258 15.48 22.43 12.92
C PHE A 258 16.53 23.37 13.52
N SER A 259 16.11 24.14 14.54
CA SER A 259 17.02 25.01 15.29
C SER A 259 17.90 24.20 16.25
N SER A 260 17.40 23.06 16.73
CA SER A 260 18.17 22.06 17.46
C SER A 260 17.49 20.68 17.38
N TYR A 261 18.26 19.61 17.54
CA TYR A 261 17.74 18.26 17.69
C TYR A 261 18.68 17.38 18.52
N ASP A 262 18.11 16.47 19.30
CA ASP A 262 18.85 15.57 20.19
C ASP A 262 19.11 14.21 19.53
N SER A 263 18.16 13.76 18.71
CA SER A 263 18.27 12.47 18.03
C SER A 263 17.54 12.45 16.68
N LEU A 264 18.02 11.56 15.82
CA LEU A 264 17.60 11.39 14.43
C LEU A 264 17.45 9.89 14.16
N LYS A 265 16.34 9.49 13.54
CA LYS A 265 16.17 8.15 12.97
C LYS A 265 15.72 8.28 11.53
N VAL A 266 16.53 7.78 10.61
CA VAL A 266 16.21 7.74 9.18
C VAL A 266 15.77 6.33 8.80
N LYS A 267 14.67 6.24 8.04
CA LYS A 267 14.20 5.01 7.42
C LYS A 267 13.94 5.25 5.94
N GLN A 268 14.61 4.45 5.11
CA GLN A 268 14.38 4.36 3.68
C GLN A 268 13.46 3.19 3.39
N TRP A 269 12.49 3.40 2.50
CA TRP A 269 11.61 2.37 1.99
C TRP A 269 11.15 2.72 0.57
N LEU A 270 11.01 1.67 -0.25
CA LEU A 270 10.30 1.73 -1.52
C LEU A 270 8.81 1.57 -1.17
N ALA A 271 8.13 2.70 -1.01
CA ALA A 271 6.85 2.75 -0.30
C ALA A 271 5.65 2.50 -1.24
N TYR A 272 5.71 3.02 -2.46
CA TYR A 272 4.58 3.02 -3.38
C TYR A 272 5.03 2.76 -4.81
N PRO A 273 4.24 2.05 -5.64
CA PRO A 273 4.44 2.03 -7.09
C PRO A 273 4.46 3.44 -7.69
N GLU A 274 5.20 3.59 -8.79
CA GLU A 274 5.08 4.73 -9.68
C GLU A 274 3.81 4.59 -10.51
N TYR A 275 2.89 5.53 -10.30
CA TYR A 275 1.58 5.54 -10.94
C TYR A 275 1.61 6.45 -12.17
N ARG A 276 1.20 5.92 -13.31
CA ARG A 276 1.11 6.63 -14.59
C ARG A 276 -0.06 6.05 -15.39
N PRO A 277 -1.22 6.72 -15.39
CA PRO A 277 -2.33 6.34 -16.25
C PRO A 277 -1.93 6.29 -17.74
N PRO A 278 -2.47 5.36 -18.54
CA PRO A 278 -3.38 4.29 -18.12
C PRO A 278 -2.66 3.18 -17.35
N GLU A 279 -3.22 2.76 -16.22
CA GLU A 279 -2.66 1.68 -15.40
C GLU A 279 -3.03 0.32 -15.94
N LYS A 280 -2.04 -0.56 -16.07
CA LYS A 280 -2.26 -1.99 -16.31
C LYS A 280 -1.99 -2.76 -15.03
N CYS A 281 -3.03 -3.27 -14.39
CA CYS A 281 -2.84 -4.03 -13.16
C CYS A 281 -2.19 -5.39 -13.45
N PRO A 282 -1.21 -5.83 -12.64
CA PRO A 282 -0.71 -7.19 -12.69
C PRO A 282 -1.84 -8.19 -12.44
N PRO A 283 -1.75 -9.39 -13.01
CA PRO A 283 -2.74 -10.43 -12.75
C PRO A 283 -2.69 -10.87 -11.28
N ILE A 284 -3.87 -11.15 -10.72
CA ILE A 284 -3.99 -11.76 -9.38
C ILE A 284 -3.52 -13.22 -9.44
N LEU A 285 -3.79 -13.93 -10.54
CA LEU A 285 -3.36 -15.31 -10.75
C LEU A 285 -2.14 -15.34 -11.68
N LEU A 286 -0.97 -15.71 -11.16
CA LEU A 286 0.25 -15.85 -11.97
C LEU A 286 0.31 -17.22 -12.67
N HIS A 287 -0.23 -18.24 -12.03
CA HIS A 287 -0.33 -19.62 -12.49
C HIS A 287 -1.44 -20.33 -11.70
N ASP A 288 -1.85 -21.54 -12.09
CA ASP A 288 -3.03 -22.28 -11.56
C ASP A 288 -3.32 -22.10 -10.06
N HIS A 289 -2.29 -22.27 -9.20
CA HIS A 289 -2.40 -22.04 -7.75
C HIS A 289 -1.32 -21.08 -7.21
N ILE A 290 -0.86 -20.13 -8.02
CA ILE A 290 0.03 -19.06 -7.59
C ILE A 290 -0.71 -17.73 -7.67
N TYR A 291 -0.94 -17.13 -6.52
CA TYR A 291 -1.69 -15.89 -6.37
C TYR A 291 -0.75 -14.73 -6.02
N TYR A 292 -0.79 -13.64 -6.77
CA TYR A 292 -0.06 -12.41 -6.51
C TYR A 292 -0.96 -11.37 -5.83
N VAL A 293 -0.86 -11.32 -4.51
CA VAL A 293 -1.69 -10.48 -3.64
C VAL A 293 -1.32 -9.00 -3.77
N SER A 294 -0.03 -8.69 -3.86
CA SER A 294 0.46 -7.30 -4.04
C SER A 294 0.18 -6.72 -5.44
N SER A 295 -0.49 -7.45 -6.33
CA SER A 295 -1.02 -6.86 -7.57
C SER A 295 -1.94 -5.67 -7.31
N ILE A 296 -2.66 -5.68 -6.17
CA ILE A 296 -3.57 -4.60 -5.77
C ILE A 296 -2.86 -3.27 -5.54
N GLU A 297 -1.55 -3.27 -5.25
CA GLU A 297 -0.80 -2.03 -5.00
C GLU A 297 -0.77 -1.11 -6.23
N ARG A 298 -0.96 -1.68 -7.43
CA ARG A 298 -1.11 -0.94 -8.68
C ARG A 298 -2.46 -0.23 -8.82
N VAL A 299 -3.51 -0.75 -8.16
CA VAL A 299 -4.80 -0.05 -8.02
C VAL A 299 -4.66 1.07 -7.01
N ALA A 300 -4.21 0.73 -5.81
CA ALA A 300 -3.80 1.67 -4.77
C ALA A 300 -3.06 0.92 -3.67
N SER A 301 -1.91 1.44 -3.26
CA SER A 301 -1.18 0.88 -2.12
C SER A 301 -1.67 1.53 -0.82
N ALA A 302 -2.25 0.70 0.06
CA ALA A 302 -2.67 1.03 1.42
C ALA A 302 -2.89 -0.29 2.19
N MET A 303 -2.77 -0.26 3.53
CA MET A 303 -3.00 -1.46 4.35
C MET A 303 -4.37 -2.10 4.10
N GLU A 304 -5.39 -1.26 3.96
CA GLU A 304 -6.77 -1.68 3.67
C GLU A 304 -6.87 -2.43 2.33
N MET A 305 -6.19 -1.94 1.29
CA MET A 305 -6.17 -2.57 -0.02
C MET A 305 -5.45 -3.92 0.02
N SER A 306 -4.36 -4.04 0.78
CA SER A 306 -3.70 -5.32 1.02
C SER A 306 -4.61 -6.31 1.74
N SER A 307 -5.41 -5.87 2.73
CA SER A 307 -6.39 -6.73 3.42
C SER A 307 -7.51 -7.19 2.50
N ILE A 308 -8.04 -6.28 1.67
CA ILE A 308 -9.04 -6.59 0.64
C ILE A 308 -8.49 -7.64 -0.34
N ALA A 309 -7.26 -7.45 -0.83
CA ALA A 309 -6.64 -8.36 -1.77
C ALA A 309 -6.34 -9.73 -1.17
N ALA A 310 -5.88 -9.78 0.08
CA ALA A 310 -5.64 -11.04 0.78
C ALA A 310 -6.93 -11.85 0.95
N LYS A 311 -8.03 -11.20 1.38
CA LYS A 311 -9.34 -11.85 1.47
C LYS A 311 -9.85 -12.30 0.10
N ASN A 312 -9.68 -11.48 -0.93
CA ASN A 312 -10.04 -11.84 -2.30
C ASN A 312 -9.27 -13.06 -2.80
N ALA A 313 -7.95 -13.10 -2.60
CA ALA A 313 -7.11 -14.22 -3.03
C ALA A 313 -7.48 -15.53 -2.31
N ALA A 314 -7.76 -15.46 -1.00
CA ALA A 314 -8.19 -16.63 -0.24
C ALA A 314 -9.55 -17.18 -0.73
N LEU A 315 -10.54 -16.31 -0.95
CA LEU A 315 -11.84 -16.69 -1.50
C LEU A 315 -11.70 -17.23 -2.93
N LEU A 316 -10.92 -16.56 -3.77
CA LEU A 316 -10.68 -16.98 -5.15
C LEU A 316 -10.05 -18.38 -5.19
N ALA A 317 -9.06 -18.63 -4.34
CA ALA A 317 -8.42 -19.93 -4.23
C ALA A 317 -9.39 -21.01 -3.74
N TYR A 318 -10.18 -20.72 -2.71
CA TYR A 318 -11.22 -21.62 -2.20
C TYR A 318 -12.22 -22.00 -3.30
N HIS A 319 -12.79 -21.01 -4.00
CA HIS A 319 -13.78 -21.26 -5.04
C HIS A 319 -13.22 -22.02 -6.23
N ARG A 320 -11.99 -21.71 -6.65
CA ARG A 320 -11.32 -22.47 -7.72
C ARG A 320 -11.04 -23.91 -7.30
N TRP A 321 -10.62 -24.14 -6.06
CA TRP A 321 -10.34 -25.47 -5.54
C TRP A 321 -11.58 -26.36 -5.44
N HIS A 322 -12.73 -25.76 -5.08
CA HIS A 322 -14.00 -26.48 -4.93
C HIS A 322 -14.93 -26.40 -6.16
N GLY A 323 -14.52 -25.71 -7.24
CA GLY A 323 -15.33 -25.57 -8.45
C GLY A 323 -16.52 -24.61 -8.32
N HIS A 324 -16.51 -23.70 -7.35
CA HIS A 324 -17.58 -22.72 -7.10
C HIS A 324 -17.46 -21.48 -8.01
N SER A 325 -17.46 -21.68 -9.33
CA SER A 325 -17.30 -20.59 -10.31
C SER A 325 -18.38 -19.51 -10.21
N HIS A 326 -19.57 -19.84 -9.72
CA HIS A 326 -20.69 -18.92 -9.53
C HIS A 326 -20.49 -17.89 -8.41
N HIS A 327 -19.43 -17.99 -7.61
CA HIS A 327 -19.02 -16.94 -6.65
C HIS A 327 -17.90 -16.04 -7.19
N ILE A 328 -17.40 -16.29 -8.40
CA ILE A 328 -16.32 -15.53 -9.03
C ILE A 328 -16.91 -14.59 -10.09
N ASP A 329 -16.45 -13.32 -10.08
CA ASP A 329 -16.78 -12.28 -11.08
C ASP A 329 -18.28 -12.11 -11.35
N GLN A 330 -19.09 -12.24 -10.29
CA GLN A 330 -20.53 -12.06 -10.41
C GLN A 330 -20.88 -10.60 -10.68
N GLU A 331 -21.74 -10.38 -11.68
CA GLU A 331 -22.26 -9.07 -12.03
C GLU A 331 -23.51 -8.72 -11.21
N GLY A 332 -23.83 -7.44 -11.11
CA GLY A 332 -25.07 -6.98 -10.45
C GLY A 332 -25.15 -7.25 -8.94
N LEU A 333 -24.03 -7.55 -8.27
CA LEU A 333 -23.97 -7.89 -6.85
C LEU A 333 -24.61 -6.85 -5.93
N HIS A 334 -24.52 -5.56 -6.27
CA HIS A 334 -25.12 -4.49 -5.47
C HIS A 334 -26.64 -4.64 -5.38
N GLU A 335 -27.31 -4.89 -6.50
CA GLU A 335 -28.77 -5.07 -6.51
C GLU A 335 -29.16 -6.44 -5.93
N LYS A 336 -28.43 -7.50 -6.29
CA LYS A 336 -28.66 -8.86 -5.76
C LYS A 336 -28.64 -8.89 -4.23
N LEU A 337 -27.64 -8.25 -3.62
CA LEU A 337 -27.52 -8.27 -2.16
C LEU A 337 -28.49 -7.30 -1.49
N LYS A 338 -28.92 -6.21 -2.12
CA LYS A 338 -29.98 -5.37 -1.54
C LYS A 338 -31.28 -6.13 -1.32
N THR A 339 -31.62 -7.06 -2.21
CA THR A 339 -32.86 -7.85 -2.14
C THR A 339 -32.81 -9.03 -1.16
N GLU A 340 -31.63 -9.36 -0.62
CA GLU A 340 -31.44 -10.44 0.36
C GLU A 340 -31.54 -9.95 1.83
N LEU A 341 -31.88 -8.68 2.05
CA LEU A 341 -32.19 -8.07 3.37
C LEU A 341 -33.66 -7.67 3.46
#